data_AF-A0A2C5YQY5-F1
#
_entry.id   AF-A0A2C5YQY5-F1
#
_cell.length_a   1.000
_cell.length_b   1.000
_cell.length_c   1.000
_cell.angle_alpha   90.00
_cell.angle_beta   90.00
_cell.angle_gamma   90.00
#
_symmetry.space_group_name_H-M   'P 1'
#
loop_
_entity.id
_entity.type
_entity.pdbx_description
1 polymer ?
#
loop_
_entity_poly.entity_id
_entity_poly.type
_entity_poly.pdbx_seq_one_letter_code
_entity_poly.pdbx_strand_id
1 'polypeptide(L)'
;MGWAQQYGHLARHSADIQTYPDGNSWNSMLYNYGQHVRLARYQKPGFFNDPDFLNVDHPSYTLEEKKSHFALWCVFSAPLLLSADLTAIKDEEVKYLTNRDLLAINQDRLVQQATLVSRDSTWDVLTKSVQNGDRILAILNRGNVPADHTVTWEKLGFPASTRQSVGEIVVKNLWTGDSLRIPANRGGVTAKAIPAHGTAVFRITKPAGPVTPTGLIFKSDNLKCLSDIRPGTMRWVTCNGLDSQTWQVRQDGRISSLLRPEKCAVNVQGKIRAHDCGSEADAWNYHVTGNLVSAKTNLCLTEATNGDAIATACGYLRNEQVLSLPVGVAVLGQ
;
A
#
# COMPACT_ATOMS: atom_id res chain seq x y z
N MET A 1 17.05 6.63 0.52
CA MET A 1 16.83 7.88 1.31
C MET A 1 16.89 7.62 2.82
N GLY A 2 17.67 6.63 3.29
CA GLY A 2 17.75 6.35 4.74
C GLY A 2 18.40 7.46 5.57
N TRP A 3 19.21 8.32 4.94
CA TRP A 3 19.90 9.43 5.61
C TRP A 3 18.94 10.47 6.18
N ALA A 4 17.77 10.70 5.58
CA ALA A 4 16.85 11.77 6.00
C ALA A 4 16.39 11.62 7.46
N GLN A 5 16.26 10.37 7.90
CA GLN A 5 15.86 10.00 9.27
C GLN A 5 16.88 10.43 10.34
N GLN A 6 18.12 10.75 9.94
CA GLN A 6 19.17 11.19 10.86
C GLN A 6 19.10 12.69 11.16
N TYR A 7 18.39 13.47 10.34
CA TYR A 7 18.45 14.93 10.36
C TYR A 7 17.08 15.61 10.56
N GLY A 8 15.99 14.86 10.62
CA GLY A 8 14.66 15.42 10.84
C GLY A 8 13.62 14.35 11.15
N HIS A 9 12.48 14.79 11.69
CA HIS A 9 11.34 13.92 11.97
C HIS A 9 10.44 13.71 10.74
N LEU A 10 10.64 14.47 9.66
CA LEU A 10 9.90 14.31 8.42
C LEU A 10 10.75 14.76 7.23
N ALA A 11 10.45 14.25 6.04
CA ALA A 11 11.08 14.70 4.80
C ALA A 11 10.10 14.72 3.63
N ARG A 12 10.18 15.81 2.85
CA ARG A 12 9.52 15.94 1.56
C ARG A 12 10.21 15.07 0.52
N HIS A 13 9.45 14.38 -0.32
CA HIS A 13 9.97 13.45 -1.33
C HIS A 13 9.44 13.69 -2.76
N SER A 14 8.79 14.83 -2.97
CA SER A 14 8.21 15.25 -4.25
C SER A 14 8.33 16.75 -4.42
N ALA A 15 8.05 17.22 -5.64
CA ALA A 15 7.75 18.63 -5.88
C ALA A 15 6.59 19.11 -5.00
N ASP A 16 6.42 20.43 -4.95
CA ASP A 16 5.35 21.07 -4.20
C ASP A 16 3.97 20.65 -4.73
N ILE A 17 3.03 20.48 -3.81
CA ILE A 17 1.62 20.40 -4.15
C ILE A 17 1.17 21.76 -4.72
N GLN A 18 0.25 21.73 -5.67
CA GLN A 18 -0.23 22.92 -6.37
C GLN A 18 -0.72 24.01 -5.39
N THR A 19 -0.29 25.25 -5.64
CA THR A 19 -0.66 26.43 -4.86
C THR A 19 -1.83 27.18 -5.50
N TYR A 20 -2.64 27.84 -4.68
CA TYR A 20 -3.78 28.68 -5.08
C TYR A 20 -3.36 29.90 -5.94
N PRO A 21 -4.22 30.42 -6.84
CA PRO A 21 -5.51 29.88 -7.29
C PRO A 21 -5.42 28.98 -8.54
N ASP A 22 -4.26 28.95 -9.20
CA ASP A 22 -4.13 28.40 -10.56
C ASP A 22 -3.71 26.92 -10.56
N GLY A 23 -3.92 26.25 -11.70
CA GLY A 23 -3.45 24.89 -11.94
C GLY A 23 -4.46 23.79 -11.62
N ASN A 24 -4.01 22.54 -11.73
CA ASN A 24 -4.83 21.35 -11.50
C ASN A 24 -4.35 20.61 -10.24
N SER A 25 -4.99 20.90 -9.11
CA SER A 25 -4.58 20.36 -7.83
C SER A 25 -4.81 18.86 -7.68
N TRP A 26 -5.80 18.28 -8.38
CA TRP A 26 -5.99 16.83 -8.39
C TRP A 26 -4.81 16.09 -9.02
N ASN A 27 -4.34 16.55 -10.18
CA ASN A 27 -3.19 15.96 -10.84
C ASN A 27 -1.90 16.13 -10.02
N SER A 28 -1.72 17.29 -9.39
CA SER A 28 -0.58 17.55 -8.49
C SER A 28 -0.62 16.65 -7.24
N MET A 29 -1.77 16.52 -6.59
CA MET A 29 -1.95 15.60 -5.46
C MET A 29 -1.67 14.15 -5.86
N LEU A 30 -2.19 13.70 -7.02
CA LEU A 30 -1.92 12.36 -7.52
C LEU A 30 -0.43 12.13 -7.85
N TYR A 31 0.29 13.17 -8.29
CA TYR A 31 1.74 13.11 -8.46
C TYR A 31 2.44 12.89 -7.12
N ASN A 32 2.12 13.69 -6.09
CA ASN A 32 2.70 13.55 -4.74
C ASN A 32 2.36 12.18 -4.13
N TYR A 33 1.10 11.75 -4.21
CA TYR A 33 0.65 10.42 -3.83
C TYR A 33 1.44 9.31 -4.56
N GLY A 34 1.65 9.47 -5.87
CA GLY A 34 2.40 8.53 -6.70
C GLY A 34 3.88 8.40 -6.33
N GLN A 35 4.50 9.47 -5.81
CA GLN A 35 5.84 9.37 -5.20
C GLN A 35 5.77 8.64 -3.86
N HIS A 36 4.78 8.94 -3.03
CA HIS A 36 4.72 8.46 -1.65
C HIS A 36 4.37 6.98 -1.52
N VAL A 37 3.61 6.39 -2.45
CA VAL A 37 3.39 4.93 -2.46
C VAL A 37 4.71 4.13 -2.53
N ARG A 38 5.82 4.76 -2.96
CA ARG A 38 7.15 4.14 -3.10
C ARG A 38 7.95 4.13 -1.80
N LEU A 39 7.48 4.81 -0.75
CA LEU A 39 8.34 5.27 0.35
C LEU A 39 8.05 4.62 1.70
N ALA A 40 7.03 3.76 1.79
CA ALA A 40 6.58 3.14 3.04
C ALA A 40 7.74 2.53 3.86
N ARG A 41 8.76 1.97 3.20
CA ARG A 41 9.96 1.40 3.84
C ARG A 41 10.83 2.40 4.62
N TYR A 42 10.61 3.70 4.48
CA TYR A 42 11.33 4.74 5.22
C TYR A 42 10.52 5.26 6.41
N GLN A 43 9.22 4.98 6.50
CA GLN A 43 8.41 5.49 7.59
C GLN A 43 8.52 4.59 8.82
N LYS A 44 8.77 5.20 9.97
CA LYS A 44 8.87 4.50 11.28
C LYS A 44 8.56 5.49 12.40
N PRO A 45 8.24 5.05 13.63
CA PRO A 45 8.10 5.96 14.76
C PRO A 45 9.28 6.92 14.87
N GLY A 46 8.98 8.23 14.88
CA GLY A 46 9.98 9.30 14.86
C GLY A 46 10.38 9.82 13.47
N PHE A 47 9.91 9.22 12.37
CA PHE A 47 10.11 9.72 11.02
C PHE A 47 8.89 9.53 10.11
N PHE A 48 8.43 10.61 9.48
CA PHE A 48 7.29 10.64 8.58
C PHE A 48 7.69 10.97 7.15
N ASN A 49 7.19 10.21 6.17
CA ASN A 49 7.27 10.64 4.78
C ASN A 49 6.24 11.77 4.59
N ASP A 50 6.67 12.92 4.09
CA ASP A 50 5.82 14.11 3.95
C ASP A 50 5.39 14.32 2.49
N PRO A 51 4.11 14.04 2.16
CA PRO A 51 3.57 14.24 0.82
C PRO A 51 3.18 15.68 0.52
N ASP A 52 3.53 16.61 1.40
CA ASP A 52 3.24 18.05 1.36
C ASP A 52 1.86 18.43 1.95
N PHE A 53 1.53 19.71 1.92
CA PHE A 53 0.33 20.27 2.57
C PHE A 53 -1.02 19.76 2.01
N LEU A 54 -2.05 19.91 2.85
CA LEU A 54 -3.46 19.80 2.48
C LEU A 54 -3.97 21.18 1.99
N ASN A 55 -4.06 21.36 0.67
CA ASN A 55 -4.55 22.57 0.00
C ASN A 55 -6.07 22.54 -0.25
N VAL A 56 -6.83 22.35 0.83
CA VAL A 56 -8.27 22.04 0.78
C VAL A 56 -9.15 23.14 0.21
N ASP A 57 -8.72 24.40 0.23
CA ASP A 57 -9.47 25.54 -0.30
C ASP A 57 -9.24 25.76 -1.81
N HIS A 58 -8.37 24.97 -2.45
CA HIS A 58 -8.06 25.15 -3.86
C HIS A 58 -9.32 24.98 -4.73
N PRO A 59 -9.64 25.96 -5.60
CA PRO A 59 -10.92 26.03 -6.30
C PRO A 59 -11.08 24.96 -7.39
N SER A 60 -9.96 24.40 -7.87
CA SER A 60 -9.98 23.36 -8.89
C SER A 60 -10.48 21.99 -8.39
N TYR A 61 -10.54 21.76 -7.08
CA TYR A 61 -11.00 20.47 -6.55
C TYR A 61 -12.52 20.39 -6.47
N THR A 62 -13.05 19.21 -6.78
CA THR A 62 -14.37 18.78 -6.29
C THR A 62 -14.31 18.40 -4.81
N LEU A 63 -15.45 18.37 -4.13
CA LEU A 63 -15.51 17.93 -2.72
C LEU A 63 -14.99 16.49 -2.54
N GLU A 64 -15.28 15.59 -3.48
CA GLU A 64 -14.80 14.20 -3.40
C GLU A 64 -13.28 14.10 -3.55
N GLU A 65 -12.67 14.93 -4.39
CA GLU A 65 -11.20 15.00 -4.50
C GLU A 65 -10.57 15.53 -3.20
N LYS A 66 -11.16 16.56 -2.57
CA LYS A 66 -10.70 17.08 -1.26
C LYS A 66 -10.76 16.01 -0.17
N LYS A 67 -11.86 15.26 -0.12
CA LYS A 67 -12.04 14.13 0.81
C LYS A 67 -11.00 13.04 0.55
N SER A 68 -10.75 12.70 -0.71
CA SER A 68 -9.74 11.72 -1.11
C SER A 68 -8.32 12.16 -0.73
N HIS A 69 -7.97 13.43 -0.97
CA HIS A 69 -6.69 14.02 -0.53
C HIS A 69 -6.46 13.80 0.97
N PHE A 70 -7.42 14.22 1.81
CA PHE A 70 -7.36 14.02 3.25
C PHE A 70 -7.27 12.53 3.66
N ALA A 71 -8.10 11.67 3.07
CA ALA A 71 -8.10 10.25 3.41
C ALA A 71 -6.79 9.54 3.01
N LEU A 72 -6.19 9.90 1.86
CA LEU A 72 -4.92 9.34 1.40
C LEU A 72 -3.77 9.74 2.34
N TRP A 73 -3.72 10.99 2.79
CA TRP A 73 -2.77 11.44 3.80
C TRP A 73 -3.00 10.73 5.14
N CYS A 74 -4.26 10.51 5.52
CA CYS A 74 -4.59 9.76 6.73
C CYS A 74 -4.10 8.31 6.68
N VAL A 75 -4.33 7.60 5.57
CA VAL A 75 -3.84 6.22 5.44
C VAL A 75 -2.32 6.14 5.28
N PHE A 76 -1.66 7.19 4.81
CA PHE A 76 -0.21 7.28 4.85
C PHE A 76 0.36 7.58 6.24
N SER A 77 -0.47 7.97 7.22
CA SER A 77 0.03 8.53 8.48
C SER A 77 0.94 9.74 8.24
N ALA A 78 0.64 10.52 7.19
CA ALA A 78 1.38 11.70 6.82
C ALA A 78 1.10 12.87 7.77
N PRO A 79 1.97 13.89 7.84
CA PRO A 79 1.64 15.16 8.47
C PRO A 79 0.34 15.74 7.88
N LEU A 80 -0.59 16.20 8.73
CA LEU A 80 -1.82 16.86 8.32
C LEU A 80 -1.68 18.37 8.47
N LEU A 81 -0.88 18.98 7.60
CA LEU A 81 -0.63 20.43 7.61
C LEU A 81 -1.58 21.12 6.62
N LEU A 82 -2.43 22.01 7.10
CA LEU A 82 -3.36 22.75 6.25
C LEU A 82 -2.66 23.94 5.58
N SER A 83 -2.83 24.05 4.26
CA SER A 83 -2.49 25.24 3.48
C SER A 83 -3.77 25.80 2.88
N ALA A 84 -4.56 26.48 3.70
CA ALA A 84 -5.85 27.04 3.30
C ALA A 84 -6.18 28.33 4.07
N ASP A 85 -7.01 29.20 3.50
CA ASP A 85 -7.60 30.33 4.22
C ASP A 85 -8.65 29.83 5.24
N LEU A 86 -8.22 29.72 6.50
CA LEU A 86 -9.07 29.27 7.59
C LEU A 86 -10.24 30.21 7.90
N THR A 87 -10.21 31.47 7.44
CA THR A 87 -11.33 32.41 7.61
C THR A 87 -12.45 32.19 6.59
N ALA A 88 -12.12 31.53 5.48
CA ALA A 88 -13.03 31.21 4.38
C ALA A 88 -13.33 29.70 4.24
N ILE A 89 -12.84 28.88 5.17
CA ILE A 89 -13.06 27.43 5.15
C ILE A 89 -14.55 27.11 5.29
N LYS A 90 -15.03 26.17 4.48
CA LYS A 90 -16.44 25.78 4.44
C LYS A 90 -16.74 24.70 5.49
N ASP A 91 -17.99 24.65 5.95
CA ASP A 91 -18.46 23.62 6.88
C ASP A 91 -18.25 22.18 6.34
N GLU A 92 -18.41 21.99 5.03
CA GLU A 92 -18.15 20.71 4.36
C GLU A 92 -16.67 20.28 4.45
N GLU A 93 -15.75 21.25 4.46
CA GLU A 93 -14.31 21.01 4.60
C GLU A 93 -13.94 20.69 6.04
N VAL A 94 -14.44 21.50 6.98
CA VAL A 94 -14.29 21.24 8.42
C VAL A 94 -14.82 19.86 8.78
N LYS A 95 -15.95 19.44 8.21
CA LYS A 95 -16.59 18.14 8.49
C LYS A 95 -15.66 16.96 8.20
N TYR A 96 -14.99 16.92 7.05
CA TYR A 96 -14.07 15.81 6.77
C TYR A 96 -12.73 15.96 7.47
N LEU A 97 -12.19 17.18 7.59
CA LEU A 97 -10.92 17.44 8.28
C LEU A 97 -10.96 17.07 9.76
N THR A 98 -12.15 17.13 10.38
CA THR A 98 -12.38 16.76 11.77
C THR A 98 -12.91 15.34 11.96
N ASN A 99 -12.92 14.52 10.91
CA ASN A 99 -13.36 13.13 10.99
C ASN A 99 -12.46 12.32 11.94
N ARG A 100 -12.99 12.02 13.13
CA ARG A 100 -12.26 11.34 14.21
C ARG A 100 -11.76 9.94 13.85
N ASP A 101 -12.48 9.22 13.00
CA ASP A 101 -12.09 7.88 12.58
C ASP A 101 -10.87 7.91 11.65
N LEU A 102 -10.83 8.85 10.70
CA LEU A 102 -9.68 9.06 9.81
C LEU A 102 -8.47 9.63 10.56
N LEU A 103 -8.69 10.60 11.46
CA LEU A 103 -7.63 11.13 12.31
C LEU A 103 -7.03 10.05 13.22
N ALA A 104 -7.85 9.16 13.78
CA ALA A 104 -7.37 8.06 14.63
C ALA A 104 -6.42 7.12 13.90
N ILE A 105 -6.69 6.80 12.63
CA ILE A 105 -5.78 5.96 11.84
C ILE A 105 -4.55 6.73 11.34
N ASN A 106 -4.64 8.04 11.16
CA ASN A 106 -3.49 8.89 10.82
C ASN A 106 -2.50 8.97 11.99
N GLN A 107 -3.02 9.14 13.21
CA GLN A 107 -2.26 9.32 14.45
C GLN A 107 -1.94 7.98 15.16
N ASP A 108 -2.08 6.85 14.45
CA ASP A 108 -1.80 5.53 15.03
C ASP A 108 -0.31 5.38 15.40
N ARG A 109 -0.06 4.77 16.56
CA ARG A 109 1.29 4.66 17.15
C ARG A 109 2.26 3.79 16.36
N LEU A 110 1.78 2.93 15.46
CA LEU A 110 2.68 2.18 14.59
C LEU A 110 3.33 3.07 13.54
N VAL A 111 2.74 4.24 13.24
CA VAL A 111 3.21 5.17 12.20
C VAL A 111 3.36 4.46 10.84
N GLN A 112 2.60 3.38 10.61
CA GLN A 112 2.69 2.62 9.37
C GLN A 112 2.10 3.42 8.22
N GLN A 113 2.84 3.51 7.11
CA GLN A 113 2.31 4.01 5.86
C GLN A 113 1.58 2.88 5.13
N ALA A 114 0.37 3.15 4.61
CA ALA A 114 -0.32 2.18 3.78
C ALA A 114 0.43 1.89 2.46
N THR A 115 0.47 0.62 2.08
CA THR A 115 1.08 0.14 0.83
C THR A 115 0.02 -0.39 -0.11
N LEU A 116 0.30 -0.34 -1.41
CA LEU A 116 -0.58 -0.90 -2.43
C LEU A 116 -0.72 -2.41 -2.28
N VAL A 117 -1.95 -2.90 -2.19
CA VAL A 117 -2.29 -4.31 -2.28
C VAL A 117 -2.73 -4.72 -3.68
N SER A 118 -3.36 -3.80 -4.42
CA SER A 118 -3.84 -4.03 -5.78
C SER A 118 -3.83 -2.71 -6.54
N ARG A 119 -3.52 -2.76 -7.83
CA ARG A 119 -3.57 -1.61 -8.75
C ARG A 119 -3.93 -2.07 -10.15
N ASP A 120 -4.84 -1.38 -10.80
CA ASP A 120 -5.14 -1.48 -12.24
C ASP A 120 -5.28 -0.08 -12.86
N SER A 121 -5.86 0.06 -14.05
CA SER A 121 -6.04 1.37 -14.71
C SER A 121 -6.94 2.34 -13.95
N THR A 122 -7.81 1.82 -13.08
CA THR A 122 -8.88 2.58 -12.40
C THR A 122 -8.67 2.60 -10.89
N TRP A 123 -8.33 1.48 -10.29
CA TRP A 123 -8.34 1.31 -8.85
C TRP A 123 -6.94 1.29 -8.26
N ASP A 124 -6.78 1.99 -7.15
CA ASP A 124 -5.72 1.73 -6.19
C ASP A 124 -6.33 1.22 -4.89
N VAL A 125 -5.83 0.09 -4.41
CA VAL A 125 -6.21 -0.46 -3.12
C VAL A 125 -4.99 -0.43 -2.22
N LEU A 126 -5.12 0.19 -1.05
CA LEU A 126 -4.07 0.32 -0.06
C LEU A 126 -4.49 -0.30 1.26
N THR A 127 -3.52 -0.85 1.99
CA THR A 127 -3.76 -1.33 3.34
C THR A 127 -2.64 -0.97 4.29
N LYS A 128 -2.96 -0.82 5.58
CA LYS A 128 -2.02 -0.77 6.70
C LYS A 128 -2.61 -1.46 7.93
N SER A 129 -1.74 -1.81 8.88
CA SER A 129 -2.21 -2.22 10.20
C SER A 129 -2.14 -1.04 11.17
N VAL A 130 -2.98 -1.07 12.19
CA VAL A 130 -2.95 -0.14 13.35
C VAL A 130 -2.54 -0.91 14.61
N GLN A 131 -2.21 -0.20 15.69
CA GLN A 131 -1.55 -0.78 16.88
C GLN A 131 -2.29 -1.97 17.49
N ASN A 132 -3.63 -1.95 17.51
CA ASN A 132 -4.44 -3.05 18.05
C ASN A 132 -4.50 -4.28 17.13
N GLY A 133 -3.86 -4.22 15.96
CA GLY A 133 -3.80 -5.28 14.96
C GLY A 133 -4.90 -5.24 13.91
N ASP A 134 -5.85 -4.30 13.99
CA ASP A 134 -6.86 -4.13 12.95
C ASP A 134 -6.22 -3.74 11.61
N ARG A 135 -6.91 -4.07 10.52
CA ARG A 135 -6.48 -3.72 9.16
C ARG A 135 -7.29 -2.54 8.65
N ILE A 136 -6.60 -1.53 8.13
CA ILE A 136 -7.20 -0.42 7.40
C ILE A 136 -7.16 -0.76 5.91
N LEU A 137 -8.30 -0.57 5.25
CA LEU A 137 -8.47 -0.68 3.82
C LEU A 137 -8.84 0.69 3.25
N ALA A 138 -8.10 1.18 2.27
CA ALA A 138 -8.49 2.32 1.45
C ALA A 138 -8.59 1.90 -0.02
N ILE A 139 -9.66 2.32 -0.69
CA ILE A 139 -9.88 2.10 -2.11
C ILE A 139 -10.05 3.48 -2.75
N LEU A 140 -9.16 3.84 -3.67
CA LEU A 140 -9.21 5.06 -4.46
C LEU A 140 -9.71 4.73 -5.86
N ASN A 141 -10.78 5.42 -6.28
CA ASN A 141 -11.23 5.42 -7.67
C ASN A 141 -10.48 6.51 -8.43
N ARG A 142 -9.53 6.14 -9.29
CA ARG A 142 -8.81 7.07 -10.18
C ARG A 142 -9.54 7.29 -11.50
N GLY A 143 -10.67 6.62 -11.71
CA GLY A 143 -11.53 6.78 -12.87
C GLY A 143 -12.52 7.92 -12.73
N ASN A 144 -13.19 8.20 -13.86
CA ASN A 144 -14.10 9.34 -14.02
C ASN A 144 -15.57 8.98 -13.79
N VAL A 145 -15.89 7.77 -13.33
CA VAL A 145 -17.26 7.32 -13.10
C VAL A 145 -17.38 6.59 -11.75
N PRO A 146 -18.52 6.72 -11.05
CA PRO A 146 -18.77 5.94 -9.85
C PRO A 146 -18.81 4.44 -10.13
N ALA A 147 -18.24 3.63 -9.23
CA ALA A 147 -18.24 2.19 -9.38
C ALA A 147 -18.09 1.44 -8.04
N ASP A 148 -18.47 0.18 -8.05
CA ASP A 148 -18.25 -0.74 -6.95
C ASP A 148 -16.86 -1.37 -7.05
N HIS A 149 -16.25 -1.69 -5.90
CA HIS A 149 -15.02 -2.47 -5.87
C HIS A 149 -15.03 -3.47 -4.72
N THR A 150 -14.59 -4.71 -4.98
CA THR A 150 -14.52 -5.78 -3.98
C THR A 150 -13.08 -6.17 -3.72
N VAL A 151 -12.70 -6.22 -2.45
CA VAL A 151 -11.37 -6.61 -1.99
C VAL A 151 -11.49 -7.86 -1.15
N THR A 152 -10.77 -8.91 -1.53
CA THR A 152 -10.87 -10.22 -0.89
C THR A 152 -10.20 -10.24 0.48
N TRP A 153 -10.60 -11.18 1.34
CA TRP A 153 -9.95 -11.39 2.63
C TRP A 153 -8.47 -11.75 2.48
N GLU A 154 -8.12 -12.49 1.45
CA GLU A 154 -6.74 -12.89 1.13
C GLU A 154 -5.88 -11.66 0.83
N LYS A 155 -6.38 -10.72 0.01
CA LYS A 155 -5.73 -9.41 -0.26
C LYS A 155 -5.57 -8.61 1.04
N LEU A 156 -6.52 -8.70 1.95
CA LEU A 156 -6.46 -8.01 3.25
C LEU A 156 -5.49 -8.65 4.25
N GLY A 157 -4.87 -9.79 3.92
CA GLY A 157 -3.96 -10.49 4.83
C GLY A 157 -4.67 -11.44 5.80
N PHE A 158 -5.90 -11.84 5.48
CA PHE A 158 -6.71 -12.79 6.24
C PHE A 158 -6.93 -14.08 5.43
N PRO A 159 -5.90 -14.94 5.30
CA PRO A 159 -6.05 -16.22 4.62
C PRO A 159 -7.07 -17.10 5.36
N ALA A 160 -7.63 -18.08 4.67
CA ALA A 160 -8.67 -18.96 5.22
C ALA A 160 -8.32 -19.54 6.60
N SER A 161 -7.06 -19.93 6.82
CA SER A 161 -6.58 -20.45 8.12
C SER A 161 -6.78 -19.49 9.30
N THR A 162 -6.69 -18.18 9.08
CA THR A 162 -6.91 -17.17 10.13
C THR A 162 -8.39 -16.88 10.37
N ARG A 163 -9.26 -17.24 9.42
CA ARG A 163 -10.70 -16.95 9.44
C ARG A 163 -11.53 -18.12 9.96
N GLN A 164 -11.01 -19.35 9.90
CA GLN A 164 -11.73 -20.58 10.28
C GLN A 164 -12.26 -20.58 11.73
N SER A 165 -11.62 -19.84 12.63
CA SER A 165 -12.00 -19.76 14.04
C SER A 165 -12.98 -18.63 14.36
N VAL A 166 -13.39 -17.82 13.38
CA VAL A 166 -14.34 -16.70 13.58
C VAL A 166 -15.56 -16.83 12.69
N GLY A 167 -16.75 -16.55 13.23
CA GLY A 167 -17.99 -16.57 12.46
C GLY A 167 -18.18 -15.33 11.58
N GLU A 168 -17.83 -14.15 12.11
CA GLU A 168 -18.04 -12.85 11.47
C GLU A 168 -16.81 -11.95 11.66
N ILE A 169 -16.59 -11.06 10.70
CA ILE A 169 -15.57 -10.01 10.73
C ILE A 169 -16.30 -8.65 10.76
N VAL A 170 -15.93 -7.81 11.72
CA VAL A 170 -16.49 -6.46 11.84
C VAL A 170 -15.75 -5.52 10.89
N VAL A 171 -16.51 -4.80 10.08
CA VAL A 171 -16.02 -3.83 9.09
C VAL A 171 -16.71 -2.49 9.34
N LYS A 172 -15.95 -1.50 9.80
CA LYS A 172 -16.44 -0.14 10.02
C LYS A 172 -16.08 0.75 8.83
N ASN A 173 -17.05 1.42 8.24
CA ASN A 173 -16.83 2.48 7.25
C ASN A 173 -16.40 3.76 7.98
N LEU A 174 -15.24 4.30 7.64
CA LEU A 174 -14.66 5.45 8.34
C LEU A 174 -15.19 6.80 7.83
N TRP A 175 -15.92 6.81 6.71
CA TRP A 175 -16.63 8.00 6.25
C TRP A 175 -17.99 8.18 6.92
N THR A 176 -18.73 7.08 7.13
CA THR A 176 -20.09 7.13 7.69
C THR A 176 -20.15 6.79 9.17
N GLY A 177 -19.15 6.07 9.69
CA GLY A 177 -19.14 5.53 11.06
C GLY A 177 -19.87 4.19 11.20
N ASP A 178 -20.60 3.75 10.17
CA ASP A 178 -21.39 2.52 10.20
C ASP A 178 -20.51 1.28 10.28
N SER A 179 -20.99 0.28 11.01
CA SER A 179 -20.30 -1.01 11.13
C SER A 179 -21.18 -2.14 10.61
N LEU A 180 -20.57 -3.03 9.85
CA LEU A 180 -21.18 -4.26 9.34
C LEU A 180 -20.47 -5.47 9.92
N ARG A 181 -21.23 -6.54 10.15
CA ARG A 181 -20.70 -7.86 10.47
C ARG A 181 -20.81 -8.71 9.22
N ILE A 182 -19.67 -9.08 8.64
CA ILE A 182 -19.61 -9.87 7.42
C ILE A 182 -19.22 -11.30 7.81
N PRO A 183 -20.01 -12.33 7.43
CA PRO A 183 -19.62 -13.71 7.68
C PRO A 183 -18.22 -14.00 7.13
N ALA A 184 -17.37 -14.62 7.94
CA ALA A 184 -15.96 -14.79 7.60
C ALA A 184 -15.74 -15.70 6.38
N ASN A 185 -16.74 -16.50 6.00
CA ASN A 185 -16.75 -17.35 4.81
C ASN A 185 -17.14 -16.61 3.51
N ARG A 186 -17.56 -15.33 3.58
CA ARG A 186 -17.78 -14.49 2.39
C ARG A 186 -16.45 -14.19 1.69
N GLY A 187 -16.54 -13.65 0.48
CA GLY A 187 -15.37 -13.38 -0.36
C GLY A 187 -14.57 -12.13 -0.03
N GLY A 188 -15.01 -11.25 0.88
CA GLY A 188 -14.29 -10.00 1.20
C GLY A 188 -15.19 -8.83 1.57
N VAL A 189 -14.66 -7.61 1.38
CA VAL A 189 -15.36 -6.34 1.57
C VAL A 189 -15.71 -5.74 0.21
N THR A 190 -16.97 -5.36 0.01
CA THR A 190 -17.41 -4.62 -1.18
C THR A 190 -17.74 -3.18 -0.80
N ALA A 191 -16.99 -2.24 -1.36
CA ALA A 191 -17.33 -0.83 -1.34
C ALA A 191 -18.30 -0.51 -2.48
N LYS A 192 -19.41 0.13 -2.15
CA LYS A 192 -20.48 0.44 -3.10
C LYS A 192 -20.41 1.89 -3.54
N ALA A 193 -20.62 2.12 -4.84
CA ALA A 193 -20.76 3.44 -5.45
C ALA A 193 -19.67 4.44 -5.04
N ILE A 194 -18.39 4.03 -5.09
CA ILE A 194 -17.28 4.95 -4.84
C ILE A 194 -17.31 6.00 -5.96
N PRO A 195 -17.48 7.30 -5.66
CA PRO A 195 -17.54 8.34 -6.69
C PRO A 195 -16.29 8.37 -7.58
N ALA A 196 -16.40 9.02 -8.74
CA ALA A 196 -15.22 9.41 -9.51
C ALA A 196 -14.27 10.21 -8.62
N HIS A 197 -12.98 9.87 -8.62
CA HIS A 197 -11.96 10.50 -7.76
C HIS A 197 -12.23 10.35 -6.25
N GLY A 198 -13.19 9.51 -5.86
CA GLY A 198 -13.58 9.25 -4.48
C GLY A 198 -12.74 8.17 -3.82
N THR A 199 -12.84 8.10 -2.49
CA THR A 199 -12.23 7.06 -1.67
C THR A 199 -13.25 6.37 -0.79
N ALA A 200 -13.11 5.06 -0.61
CA ALA A 200 -13.74 4.34 0.49
C ALA A 200 -12.67 3.89 1.49
N VAL A 201 -12.91 4.11 2.78
CA VAL A 201 -11.97 3.74 3.85
C VAL A 201 -12.69 2.93 4.91
N PHE A 202 -12.13 1.76 5.25
CA PHE A 202 -12.67 0.85 6.24
C PHE A 202 -11.64 0.48 7.29
N ARG A 203 -12.09 0.32 8.54
CA ARG A 203 -11.36 -0.39 9.58
C ARG A 203 -11.97 -1.77 9.75
N ILE A 204 -11.12 -2.78 9.66
CA ILE A 204 -11.52 -4.19 9.69
C ILE A 204 -10.91 -4.81 10.94
N THR A 205 -11.75 -5.31 11.83
CA THR A 205 -11.30 -6.00 13.03
C THR A 205 -10.56 -7.26 12.65
N LYS A 206 -9.33 -7.43 13.14
CA LYS A 206 -8.55 -8.63 12.82
C LYS A 206 -9.24 -9.89 13.36
N PRO A 207 -9.21 -11.01 12.61
CA PRO A 207 -9.65 -12.30 13.12
C PRO A 207 -8.64 -12.87 14.14
N ALA A 208 -8.85 -14.10 14.60
CA ALA A 208 -7.96 -14.77 15.54
C ALA A 208 -6.66 -15.24 14.84
N GLY A 209 -5.74 -14.30 14.62
CA GLY A 209 -4.42 -14.54 14.04
C GLY A 209 -3.68 -13.25 13.72
N PRO A 210 -2.37 -13.31 13.46
CA PRO A 210 -1.65 -12.16 12.91
C PRO A 210 -2.13 -11.87 11.49
N VAL A 211 -2.09 -10.60 11.10
CA VAL A 211 -2.28 -10.20 9.70
C VAL A 211 -1.05 -10.67 8.92
N THR A 212 -1.26 -11.43 7.84
CA THR A 212 -0.18 -11.72 6.89
C THR A 212 0.10 -10.47 6.06
N PRO A 213 1.34 -9.95 6.00
CA PRO A 213 1.69 -8.90 5.06
C PRO A 213 1.35 -9.32 3.63
N THR A 214 0.37 -8.63 3.03
CA THR A 214 -0.12 -8.92 1.68
C THR A 214 -0.16 -7.65 0.84
N GLY A 215 0.37 -7.72 -0.38
CA GLY A 215 0.23 -6.66 -1.36
C GLY A 215 1.14 -6.76 -2.56
N LEU A 216 1.33 -5.66 -3.27
CA LEU A 216 2.16 -5.63 -4.47
C LEU A 216 3.65 -5.68 -4.09
N ILE A 217 4.42 -6.39 -4.90
CA ILE A 217 5.87 -6.18 -5.02
C ILE A 217 6.07 -5.46 -6.34
N PHE A 218 6.54 -4.22 -6.29
CA PHE A 218 6.67 -3.39 -7.49
C PHE A 218 7.97 -2.60 -7.51
N LYS A 219 8.43 -2.26 -8.71
CA LYS A 219 9.62 -1.43 -8.89
C LYS A 219 9.37 0.03 -8.53
N SER A 220 10.27 0.64 -7.77
CA SER A 220 10.11 2.03 -7.31
C SER A 220 10.24 3.07 -8.43
N ASP A 221 11.02 2.82 -9.48
CA ASP A 221 11.23 3.75 -10.61
C ASP A 221 9.99 3.90 -11.51
N ASN A 222 9.38 2.77 -11.91
CA ASN A 222 8.38 2.70 -12.97
C ASN A 222 7.05 2.06 -12.55
N LEU A 223 6.92 1.61 -11.30
CA LEU A 223 5.69 1.03 -10.73
C LEU A 223 5.20 -0.26 -11.40
N LYS A 224 6.02 -0.94 -12.21
CA LYS A 224 5.68 -2.27 -12.73
C LYS A 224 5.61 -3.28 -11.58
N CYS A 225 4.61 -4.15 -11.64
CA CYS A 225 4.36 -5.19 -10.67
C CYS A 225 5.12 -6.47 -11.03
N LEU A 226 5.71 -7.11 -10.02
CA LEU A 226 6.14 -8.50 -10.11
C LEU A 226 4.90 -9.37 -10.28
N SER A 227 4.86 -10.14 -11.36
CA SER A 227 3.74 -11.03 -11.69
C SER A 227 4.20 -12.47 -11.77
N ASP A 228 3.47 -13.37 -11.12
CA ASP A 228 3.55 -14.81 -11.31
C ASP A 228 2.74 -15.24 -12.55
N ILE A 229 3.42 -15.58 -13.64
CA ILE A 229 2.82 -15.93 -14.93
C ILE A 229 2.88 -17.45 -15.12
N ARG A 230 1.81 -18.05 -15.66
CA ARG A 230 1.79 -19.49 -15.96
C ARG A 230 2.92 -19.86 -16.95
N PRO A 231 3.66 -20.96 -16.72
CA PRO A 231 3.41 -22.02 -15.71
C PRO A 231 3.98 -21.74 -14.30
N GLY A 232 4.68 -20.65 -14.05
CA GLY A 232 5.28 -20.30 -12.75
C GLY A 232 6.52 -19.42 -12.91
N THR A 233 6.50 -18.54 -13.90
CA THR A 233 7.61 -17.67 -14.30
C THR A 233 7.31 -16.25 -13.82
N MET A 234 8.28 -15.61 -13.18
CA MET A 234 8.07 -14.25 -12.69
C MET A 234 8.56 -13.21 -13.70
N ARG A 235 7.73 -12.19 -13.94
CA ARG A 235 8.05 -11.07 -14.84
C ARG A 235 7.54 -9.75 -14.29
N TRP A 236 8.18 -8.67 -14.72
CA TRP A 236 7.80 -7.30 -14.43
C TRP A 236 6.87 -6.77 -15.52
N VAL A 237 5.63 -6.49 -15.17
CA VAL A 237 4.60 -6.04 -16.12
C VAL A 237 3.74 -4.95 -15.49
N THR A 238 2.93 -4.28 -16.31
CA THR A 238 1.95 -3.30 -15.83
C THR A 238 1.00 -3.94 -14.82
N CYS A 239 0.72 -3.24 -13.73
CA CYS A 239 -0.22 -3.71 -12.72
C CYS A 239 -1.65 -3.78 -13.30
N ASN A 240 -2.35 -4.88 -13.05
CA ASN A 240 -3.67 -5.19 -13.59
C ASN A 240 -4.65 -5.73 -12.54
N GLY A 241 -4.30 -5.63 -11.25
CA GLY A 241 -5.16 -5.97 -10.12
C GLY A 241 -5.38 -7.47 -9.88
N LEU A 242 -4.73 -8.36 -10.64
CA LEU A 242 -4.89 -9.79 -10.51
C LEU A 242 -4.14 -10.37 -9.30
N ASP A 243 -4.60 -11.53 -8.84
CA ASP A 243 -3.97 -12.29 -7.74
C ASP A 243 -2.55 -12.79 -8.09
N SER A 244 -2.20 -12.87 -9.38
CA SER A 244 -0.82 -13.12 -9.83
C SER A 244 0.16 -12.00 -9.46
N GLN A 245 -0.34 -10.81 -9.13
CA GLN A 245 0.46 -9.64 -8.74
C GLN A 245 0.39 -9.32 -7.25
N THR A 246 -0.45 -10.04 -6.51
CA THR A 246 -0.57 -9.85 -5.07
C THR A 246 0.22 -10.93 -4.36
N TRP A 247 1.10 -10.51 -3.45
CA TRP A 247 2.07 -11.38 -2.80
C TRP A 247 1.84 -11.37 -1.29
N GLN A 248 1.89 -12.56 -0.71
CA GLN A 248 1.91 -12.80 0.73
C GLN A 248 3.36 -13.01 1.16
N VAL A 249 3.80 -12.27 2.17
CA VAL A 249 5.12 -12.44 2.79
C VAL A 249 4.92 -13.07 4.17
N ARG A 250 5.44 -14.28 4.33
CA ARG A 250 5.37 -15.04 5.58
C ARG A 250 6.35 -14.46 6.60
N GLN A 251 6.14 -14.77 7.89
CA GLN A 251 7.03 -14.30 8.97
C GLN A 251 8.49 -14.76 8.81
N ASP A 252 8.70 -15.90 8.16
CA ASP A 252 10.03 -16.44 7.84
C ASP A 252 10.64 -15.86 6.55
N GLY A 253 10.01 -14.85 5.94
CA GLY A 253 10.50 -14.19 4.72
C GLY A 253 10.20 -14.92 3.42
N ARG A 254 9.53 -16.09 3.44
CA ARG A 254 9.07 -16.74 2.21
C ARG A 254 7.93 -15.96 1.57
N ILE A 255 7.91 -15.92 0.25
CA ILE A 255 6.99 -15.09 -0.54
C ILE A 255 6.17 -15.97 -1.48
N SER A 256 4.85 -15.85 -1.43
CA SER A 256 3.90 -16.61 -2.27
C SER A 256 2.95 -15.67 -2.99
N SER A 257 2.60 -15.94 -4.25
CA SER A 257 1.55 -15.18 -4.95
C SER A 257 0.18 -15.66 -4.47
N LEU A 258 -0.85 -14.81 -4.54
CA LEU A 258 -2.23 -15.25 -4.29
C LEU A 258 -2.74 -16.21 -5.38
N LEU A 259 -2.12 -16.21 -6.57
CA LEU A 259 -2.39 -17.19 -7.62
C LEU A 259 -1.92 -18.62 -7.25
N ARG A 260 -0.82 -18.75 -6.49
CA ARG A 260 -0.24 -20.03 -6.04
C ARG A 260 0.23 -19.92 -4.59
N PRO A 261 -0.69 -19.84 -3.62
CA PRO A 261 -0.36 -19.64 -2.21
C PRO A 261 0.48 -20.78 -1.60
N GLU A 262 0.42 -21.98 -2.20
CA GLU A 262 1.18 -23.16 -1.81
C GLU A 262 2.63 -23.18 -2.34
N LYS A 263 2.95 -22.32 -3.31
CA LYS A 263 4.29 -22.21 -3.91
C LYS A 263 4.99 -20.95 -3.41
N CYS A 264 6.32 -20.96 -3.46
CA CYS A 264 7.17 -19.85 -3.09
C CYS A 264 7.92 -19.32 -4.32
N ALA A 265 8.16 -18.01 -4.36
CA ALA A 265 9.08 -17.39 -5.30
C ALA A 265 10.51 -17.70 -4.87
N VAL A 266 11.21 -18.52 -5.67
CA VAL A 266 12.57 -18.98 -5.35
C VAL A 266 13.53 -18.72 -6.51
N ASN A 267 14.82 -18.64 -6.19
CA ASN A 267 15.88 -18.56 -7.18
C ASN A 267 16.25 -19.97 -7.67
N VAL A 268 15.91 -20.29 -8.92
CA VAL A 268 16.29 -21.51 -9.62
C VAL A 268 17.29 -21.16 -10.72
N GLN A 269 18.58 -21.39 -10.45
CA GLN A 269 19.67 -21.13 -11.41
C GLN A 269 19.66 -19.71 -11.99
N GLY A 270 19.45 -18.70 -11.13
CA GLY A 270 19.45 -17.28 -11.51
C GLY A 270 18.08 -16.77 -11.99
N LYS A 271 17.08 -17.63 -12.18
CA LYS A 271 15.72 -17.24 -12.57
C LYS A 271 14.78 -17.33 -11.38
N ILE A 272 13.83 -16.42 -11.31
CA ILE A 272 12.80 -16.46 -10.27
C ILE A 272 11.61 -17.26 -10.77
N ARG A 273 11.24 -18.28 -9.99
CA ARG A 273 10.19 -19.24 -10.34
C ARG A 273 9.30 -19.54 -9.14
N ALA A 274 8.05 -19.88 -9.42
CA ALA A 274 7.15 -20.49 -8.46
C ALA A 274 7.56 -21.95 -8.29
N HIS A 275 7.95 -22.33 -7.08
CA HIS A 275 8.38 -23.69 -6.75
C HIS A 275 7.82 -24.12 -5.40
N ASP A 276 7.87 -25.40 -5.08
CA ASP A 276 7.58 -25.86 -3.72
C ASP A 276 8.41 -25.09 -2.69
N CYS A 277 7.74 -24.61 -1.66
CA CYS A 277 8.35 -23.91 -0.54
C CYS A 277 9.24 -24.90 0.23
N GLY A 278 10.56 -24.80 0.06
CA GLY A 278 11.53 -25.54 0.86
C GLY A 278 11.67 -24.99 2.28
N SER A 279 12.87 -25.07 2.85
CA SER A 279 13.20 -24.54 4.18
C SER A 279 13.40 -23.01 4.16
N GLU A 280 13.93 -22.45 5.24
CA GLU A 280 14.29 -21.02 5.36
C GLU A 280 15.26 -20.53 4.26
N ALA A 281 15.91 -21.42 3.52
CA ALA A 281 16.74 -21.07 2.38
C ALA A 281 15.95 -20.34 1.25
N ASP A 282 14.63 -20.54 1.18
CA ASP A 282 13.78 -19.87 0.18
C ASP A 282 13.24 -18.51 0.65
N ALA A 283 13.72 -18.02 1.80
CA ALA A 283 13.36 -16.72 2.34
C ALA A 283 14.02 -15.56 1.60
N TRP A 284 13.40 -14.40 1.71
CA TRP A 284 13.88 -13.14 1.19
C TRP A 284 13.99 -12.09 2.29
N ASN A 285 15.13 -11.39 2.32
CA ASN A 285 15.43 -10.31 3.24
C ASN A 285 15.19 -8.97 2.53
N TYR A 286 14.32 -8.15 3.08
CA TYR A 286 14.03 -6.82 2.54
C TYR A 286 14.81 -5.75 3.27
N HIS A 287 15.58 -4.96 2.53
CA HIS A 287 16.43 -3.91 3.10
C HIS A 287 15.84 -2.52 2.87
N VAL A 288 16.19 -1.57 3.74
CA VAL A 288 15.79 -0.15 3.63
C VAL A 288 16.23 0.49 2.31
N THR A 289 17.27 -0.05 1.65
CA THR A 289 17.70 0.34 0.31
C THR A 289 16.66 0.05 -0.77
N GLY A 290 15.73 -0.86 -0.50
CA GLY A 290 14.75 -1.39 -1.45
C GLY A 290 15.17 -2.72 -2.07
N ASN A 291 16.36 -3.24 -1.76
CA ASN A 291 16.81 -4.54 -2.24
C ASN A 291 16.02 -5.66 -1.55
N LEU A 292 15.60 -6.65 -2.34
CA LEU A 292 15.05 -7.91 -1.86
C LEU A 292 16.08 -9.02 -2.12
N VAL A 293 16.69 -9.54 -1.07
CA VAL A 293 17.88 -10.39 -1.14
C VAL A 293 17.52 -11.82 -0.77
N SER A 294 17.87 -12.79 -1.62
CA SER A 294 17.67 -14.20 -1.31
C SER A 294 18.58 -14.62 -0.15
N ALA A 295 18.01 -15.21 0.89
CA ALA A 295 18.75 -15.69 2.06
C ALA A 295 19.75 -16.82 1.69
N LYS A 296 19.44 -17.62 0.67
CA LYS A 296 20.31 -18.73 0.20
C LYS A 296 21.48 -18.27 -0.65
N THR A 297 21.26 -17.32 -1.56
CA THR A 297 22.28 -16.97 -2.58
C THR A 297 22.90 -15.60 -2.37
N ASN A 298 22.40 -14.77 -1.46
CA ASN A 298 22.79 -13.36 -1.30
C ASN A 298 22.68 -12.54 -2.59
N LEU A 299 21.79 -12.95 -3.49
CA LEU A 299 21.52 -12.27 -4.75
C LEU A 299 20.23 -11.46 -4.62
N CYS A 300 20.19 -10.32 -5.29
CA CYS A 300 19.04 -9.42 -5.32
C CYS A 300 18.07 -9.81 -6.43
N LEU A 301 16.78 -9.77 -6.11
CA LEU A 301 15.71 -9.77 -7.10
C LEU A 301 15.90 -8.58 -8.05
N THR A 302 15.95 -8.86 -9.35
CA THR A 302 16.34 -7.90 -10.40
C THR A 302 15.42 -8.02 -11.61
N GLU A 303 15.09 -6.90 -12.27
CA GLU A 303 14.50 -6.88 -13.62
C GLU A 303 15.61 -7.08 -14.68
N ALA A 304 15.49 -8.13 -15.48
CA ALA A 304 16.28 -8.31 -16.69
C ALA A 304 15.78 -7.37 -17.81
N THR A 305 16.62 -7.09 -18.81
CA THR A 305 16.29 -6.21 -19.94
C THR A 305 15.04 -6.64 -20.73
N ASN A 306 14.72 -7.93 -20.73
CA ASN A 306 13.53 -8.48 -21.38
C ASN A 306 12.28 -8.49 -20.48
N GLY A 307 12.36 -7.92 -19.27
CA GLY A 307 11.29 -7.89 -18.26
C GLY A 307 11.19 -9.12 -17.37
N ASP A 308 12.07 -10.12 -17.51
CA ASP A 308 12.08 -11.28 -16.61
C ASP A 308 12.56 -10.90 -15.20
N ALA A 309 12.04 -11.57 -14.19
CA ALA A 309 12.58 -11.52 -12.84
C ALA A 309 13.73 -12.54 -12.69
N ILE A 310 14.91 -12.04 -12.34
CA ILE A 310 16.13 -12.82 -12.17
C ILE A 310 16.80 -12.48 -10.83
N ALA A 311 17.80 -13.28 -10.43
CA ALA A 311 18.63 -13.03 -9.27
C ALA A 311 20.05 -12.65 -9.73
N THR A 312 20.54 -11.48 -9.32
CA THR A 312 21.89 -10.99 -9.67
C THR A 312 22.59 -10.39 -8.46
N ALA A 313 23.89 -10.10 -8.57
CA ALA A 313 24.63 -9.46 -7.49
C ALA A 313 23.96 -8.14 -7.09
N CYS A 314 23.83 -7.92 -5.78
CA CYS A 314 23.23 -6.71 -5.25
C CYS A 314 24.08 -5.49 -5.58
N GLY A 315 23.45 -4.50 -6.21
CA GLY A 315 24.03 -3.19 -6.47
C GLY A 315 23.47 -2.13 -5.54
N TYR A 316 24.17 -1.00 -5.47
CA TYR A 316 23.71 0.16 -4.71
C TYR A 316 22.71 0.97 -5.53
N LEU A 317 21.46 1.08 -5.03
CA LEU A 317 20.39 1.92 -5.58
C LEU A 317 20.14 1.76 -7.09
N ARG A 318 20.25 0.54 -7.61
CA ARG A 318 19.95 0.24 -9.01
C ARG A 318 18.44 0.21 -9.25
N ASN A 319 17.95 0.93 -10.25
CA ASN A 319 16.51 1.03 -10.56
C ASN A 319 15.86 -0.34 -10.77
N GLU A 320 16.58 -1.28 -11.36
CA GLU A 320 16.16 -2.67 -11.58
C GLU A 320 16.13 -3.54 -10.31
N GLN A 321 16.62 -3.05 -9.16
CA GLN A 321 16.69 -3.78 -7.87
C GLN A 321 16.03 -3.06 -6.70
N VAL A 322 15.52 -1.82 -6.88
CA VAL A 322 14.87 -1.05 -5.82
C VAL A 322 13.36 -1.27 -5.85
N LEU A 323 12.87 -2.03 -4.89
CA LEU A 323 11.51 -2.52 -4.82
C LEU A 323 10.75 -1.96 -3.62
N SER A 324 9.44 -1.91 -3.77
CA SER A 324 8.47 -1.67 -2.70
C SER A 324 7.77 -2.98 -2.36
N LEU A 325 7.62 -3.24 -1.07
CA LEU A 325 6.96 -4.44 -0.54
C LEU A 325 5.72 -4.08 0.29
N PRO A 326 4.85 -5.06 0.58
CA PRO A 326 3.70 -4.87 1.46
C PRO A 326 4.08 -4.39 2.86
N VAL A 327 3.23 -3.56 3.46
CA VAL A 327 3.39 -3.11 4.85
C VAL A 327 3.24 -4.28 5.82
N GLY A 328 4.06 -4.26 6.87
CA GLY A 328 4.20 -5.35 7.83
C GLY A 328 5.36 -6.30 7.55
N VAL A 329 5.99 -6.20 6.37
CA VAL A 329 7.28 -6.86 6.11
C VAL A 329 8.38 -6.17 6.91
N ALA A 330 9.22 -6.96 7.59
CA ALA A 330 10.38 -6.44 8.31
C ALA A 330 11.38 -5.79 7.34
N VAL A 331 11.85 -4.58 7.67
CA VAL A 331 12.81 -3.82 6.87
C VAL A 331 14.15 -3.82 7.60
N LEU A 332 15.17 -4.44 7.00
CA LEU A 332 16.52 -4.51 7.55
C LEU A 332 17.30 -3.22 7.28
N GLY A 333 18.11 -2.80 8.26
CA GLY A 333 18.96 -1.62 8.18
C GLY A 333 18.27 -0.29 8.48
N GLN A 334 17.10 -0.33 9.13
CA GLN A 334 16.44 0.85 9.73
C GLN A 334 17.01 1.19 11.10
#